data_AF-A0A9W9ULX7-F1
#
_entry.id   AF-A0A9W9ULX7-F1
#
_cell.length_a   1.000
_cell.length_b   1.000
_cell.length_c   1.000
_cell.angle_alpha   90.00
_cell.angle_beta   90.00
_cell.angle_gamma   90.00
#
_symmetry.space_group_name_H-M   'P 1'
#
loop_
_entity.id
_entity.type
_entity.pdbx_description
1 polymer ?
#
loop_
_entity_poly.entity_id
_entity_poly.type
_entity_poly.pdbx_seq_one_letter_code
_entity_poly.pdbx_strand_id
1 'polypeptide(L)'
;MVGLYLGAFESVYRILHIPSFWVEYETFWSNPEQAPTELRLKILLVVGIGASIHETGMNAGLRHTIHRWIYAAQAWLSGPLEKDRLAVSGLQIDCLTILARQIYSIGADLVWTSMGTLLHKAMQINLHRDPKHLSRISVLQAEVRRRLWATIVEMTVQAALDSAMPPSLPESDTEPPSNINDDEISESTTAVQSHSSGIYTATSMQLLMLASLPVRLRILHTLTSLSPEISYLDVIALSSELTNVLTSNYEFIKHGAGASMTPFHRNLLDYLIRRFMIPLHCPFTDKARTNPLLSSSLKATLDAAMAIMSPEPDDAFSRLMAIGGGLFREGIWCAMTVISIELLAQTEAQSIDGTLHRNHRYIGLLKNIATDLLSISVERIRQGESNVKGHMFMSMIIAQVEAKQSGVDSEFSIAKSAESSLELCHGLLMTLADTVSLAHSSDGDFESGASHHGELEESTGLDLDLDWDFLLPDAGFA
;
A
#
# COMPACT_ATOMS: atom_id res chain seq x y z
N MET A 1 14.93 5.52 -12.67
CA MET A 1 13.76 4.65 -12.45
C MET A 1 14.16 3.27 -11.93
N VAL A 2 14.93 2.46 -12.67
CA VAL A 2 15.39 1.13 -12.19
C VAL A 2 16.08 1.21 -10.83
N GLY A 3 17.07 2.09 -10.67
CA GLY A 3 17.76 2.27 -9.39
C GLY A 3 16.84 2.75 -8.27
N LEU A 4 15.76 3.49 -8.58
CA LEU A 4 14.75 3.89 -7.59
C LEU A 4 13.94 2.67 -7.13
N TYR A 5 13.53 1.79 -8.05
CA TYR A 5 12.85 0.55 -7.69
C TYR A 5 13.72 -0.32 -6.77
N LEU A 6 14.97 -0.61 -7.20
CA LEU A 6 15.90 -1.46 -6.45
C LEU A 6 16.30 -0.86 -5.10
N GLY A 7 16.42 0.47 -5.03
CA GLY A 7 16.79 1.18 -3.81
C GLY A 7 15.63 1.47 -2.85
N ALA A 8 14.39 1.07 -3.20
CA ALA A 8 13.19 1.37 -2.43
C ALA A 8 12.37 0.11 -2.15
N PHE A 9 11.77 -0.48 -3.19
CA PHE A 9 10.79 -1.58 -3.05
C PHE A 9 11.47 -2.93 -2.78
N GLU A 10 12.65 -3.17 -3.34
CA GLU A 10 13.37 -4.42 -3.11
C GLU A 10 13.75 -4.61 -1.64
N SER A 11 13.85 -3.55 -0.84
CA SER A 11 14.16 -3.66 0.59
C SER A 11 13.19 -4.58 1.36
N VAL A 12 11.88 -4.47 1.08
CA VAL A 12 10.82 -5.28 1.70
C VAL A 12 10.45 -6.46 0.81
N TYR A 13 10.22 -6.22 -0.48
CA TYR A 13 9.64 -7.23 -1.36
C TYR A 13 10.67 -8.19 -1.96
N ARG A 14 11.97 -7.91 -2.00
CA ARG A 14 13.03 -8.85 -2.43
C ARG A 14 12.65 -9.76 -3.61
N ILE A 15 11.97 -9.22 -4.62
CA ILE A 15 11.44 -9.98 -5.77
C ILE A 15 12.62 -10.42 -6.63
N LEU A 16 13.62 -9.55 -6.75
CA LEU A 16 14.77 -9.73 -7.63
C LEU A 16 16.05 -9.90 -6.82
N HIS A 17 16.94 -10.74 -7.32
CA HIS A 17 18.34 -10.71 -6.90
C HIS A 17 19.04 -9.59 -7.66
N ILE A 18 19.43 -8.51 -6.97
CA ILE A 18 19.87 -7.25 -7.60
C ILE A 18 21.04 -7.47 -8.59
N PRO A 19 22.13 -8.19 -8.23
CA PRO A 19 23.24 -8.45 -9.15
C PRO A 19 22.81 -9.22 -10.41
N SER A 20 21.97 -10.25 -10.26
CA SER A 20 21.48 -11.03 -11.41
C SER A 20 20.62 -10.18 -12.33
N PHE A 21 19.76 -9.32 -11.76
CA PHE A 21 18.93 -8.43 -12.55
C PHE A 21 19.74 -7.40 -13.33
N TRP A 22 20.83 -6.86 -12.76
CA TRP A 22 21.69 -5.93 -13.52
C TRP A 22 22.33 -6.59 -14.74
N VAL A 23 22.76 -7.85 -14.63
CA VAL A 23 23.27 -8.62 -15.78
C VAL A 23 22.19 -8.82 -16.84
N GLU A 24 20.97 -9.18 -16.42
CA GLU A 24 19.80 -9.28 -17.31
C GLU A 24 19.48 -7.94 -18.00
N TYR A 25 19.56 -6.84 -17.25
CA TYR A 25 19.31 -5.48 -17.73
C TYR A 25 20.35 -5.02 -18.77
N GLU A 26 21.65 -5.23 -18.51
CA GLU A 26 22.71 -4.92 -19.46
C GLU A 26 22.61 -5.76 -20.75
N THR A 27 22.23 -7.03 -20.60
CA THR A 27 22.00 -7.94 -21.73
C THR A 27 20.83 -7.45 -22.59
N PHE A 28 19.74 -6.98 -21.97
CA PHE A 28 18.60 -6.41 -22.68
C PHE A 28 19.00 -5.21 -23.54
N TRP A 29 19.79 -4.27 -22.99
CA TRP A 29 20.21 -3.08 -23.74
C TRP A 29 21.21 -3.37 -24.87
N SER A 30 21.88 -4.51 -24.81
CA SER A 30 22.75 -4.96 -25.89
C SER A 30 21.97 -5.39 -27.14
N ASN A 31 20.76 -5.94 -26.98
CA ASN A 31 19.89 -6.33 -28.10
C ASN A 31 18.38 -6.35 -27.73
N PRO A 32 17.71 -5.18 -27.67
CA PRO A 32 16.34 -5.09 -27.18
C PRO A 32 15.29 -5.80 -28.06
N GLU A 33 15.53 -5.88 -29.37
CA GLU A 33 14.60 -6.47 -30.35
C GLU A 33 14.49 -7.98 -30.17
N GLN A 34 15.60 -8.65 -29.87
CA GLN A 34 15.65 -10.10 -29.69
C GLN A 34 15.41 -10.54 -28.23
N ALA A 35 15.23 -9.60 -27.31
CA ALA A 35 15.00 -9.92 -25.91
C ALA A 35 13.69 -10.72 -25.73
N PRO A 36 13.70 -11.77 -24.89
CA PRO A 36 12.50 -12.54 -24.60
C PRO A 36 11.44 -11.66 -23.93
N THR A 37 10.17 -11.95 -24.21
CA THR A 37 9.03 -11.20 -23.67
C THR A 37 9.05 -11.13 -22.15
N GLU A 38 9.45 -12.21 -21.48
CA GLU A 38 9.63 -12.29 -20.02
C GLU A 38 10.57 -11.17 -19.50
N LEU A 39 11.78 -11.08 -20.06
CA LEU A 39 12.77 -10.08 -19.66
C LEU A 39 12.27 -8.66 -19.93
N ARG A 40 11.63 -8.45 -21.09
CA ARG A 40 11.05 -7.15 -21.45
C ARG A 40 10.01 -6.72 -20.42
N LEU A 41 9.04 -7.58 -20.09
CA LEU A 41 8.01 -7.29 -19.10
C LEU A 41 8.61 -7.01 -17.72
N LYS A 42 9.58 -7.82 -17.28
CA LYS A 42 10.28 -7.64 -16.00
C LYS A 42 10.91 -6.23 -15.92
N ILE A 43 11.64 -5.81 -16.95
CA ILE A 43 12.27 -4.48 -17.00
C ILE A 43 11.23 -3.37 -17.05
N LEU A 44 10.19 -3.48 -17.88
CA LEU A 44 9.15 -2.47 -18.01
C LEU A 44 8.39 -2.25 -16.69
N LEU A 45 8.07 -3.33 -15.97
CA LEU A 45 7.43 -3.26 -14.66
C LEU A 45 8.35 -2.63 -13.61
N VAL A 46 9.62 -3.00 -13.55
CA VAL A 46 10.62 -2.39 -12.65
C VAL A 46 10.75 -0.88 -12.92
N VAL A 47 10.81 -0.48 -14.20
CA VAL A 47 10.84 0.94 -14.59
C VAL A 47 9.55 1.65 -14.18
N GLY A 48 8.39 1.05 -14.47
CA GLY A 48 7.08 1.60 -14.14
C GLY A 48 6.87 1.78 -12.63
N ILE A 49 7.26 0.81 -11.82
CA ILE A 49 7.20 0.94 -10.36
C ILE A 49 8.19 2.02 -9.87
N GLY A 50 9.42 2.02 -10.36
CA GLY A 50 10.41 3.04 -9.98
C GLY A 50 10.07 4.46 -10.44
N ALA A 51 9.19 4.61 -11.43
CA ALA A 51 8.69 5.91 -11.88
C ALA A 51 7.72 6.55 -10.88
N SER A 52 7.04 5.77 -10.03
CA SER A 52 6.08 6.29 -9.04
C SER A 52 6.73 7.16 -7.96
N ILE A 53 8.05 7.04 -7.77
CA ILE A 53 8.81 7.78 -6.76
C ILE A 53 9.85 8.72 -7.38
N HIS A 54 9.79 8.96 -8.69
CA HIS A 54 10.72 9.83 -9.42
C HIS A 54 10.49 11.33 -9.13
N GLU A 55 11.56 12.12 -9.01
CA GLU A 55 11.52 13.52 -8.57
C GLU A 55 10.68 14.44 -9.46
N THR A 56 10.72 14.24 -10.78
CA THR A 56 9.96 15.07 -11.74
C THR A 56 8.45 14.77 -11.74
N GLY A 57 7.98 13.88 -10.87
CA GLY A 57 6.58 13.45 -10.83
C GLY A 57 6.19 12.59 -12.03
N MET A 58 4.93 12.14 -12.04
CA MET A 58 4.37 11.31 -13.09
C MET A 58 3.56 12.17 -14.07
N ASN A 59 4.02 12.30 -15.32
CA ASN A 59 3.21 12.94 -16.36
C ASN A 59 2.17 11.97 -16.95
N ALA A 60 1.13 12.51 -17.59
CA ALA A 60 0.02 11.75 -18.14
C ALA A 60 0.44 10.69 -19.19
N GLY A 61 1.37 11.05 -20.09
CA GLY A 61 1.85 10.13 -21.14
C GLY A 61 2.63 8.94 -20.60
N LEU A 62 3.52 9.17 -19.63
CA LEU A 62 4.28 8.10 -18.97
C LEU A 62 3.33 7.18 -18.20
N ARG A 63 2.34 7.73 -17.49
CA ARG A 63 1.32 6.94 -16.80
C ARG A 63 0.55 6.04 -17.75
N HIS A 64 0.04 6.59 -18.85
CA HIS A 64 -0.67 5.83 -19.86
C HIS A 64 0.20 4.68 -20.41
N THR A 65 1.47 4.97 -20.65
CA THR A 65 2.45 3.97 -21.10
C THR A 65 2.66 2.87 -20.06
N ILE A 66 2.79 3.21 -18.78
CA ILE A 66 2.91 2.24 -17.68
C ILE A 66 1.66 1.38 -17.55
N HIS A 67 0.47 1.96 -17.69
CA HIS A 67 -0.79 1.19 -17.69
C HIS A 67 -0.78 0.14 -18.80
N ARG A 68 -0.35 0.50 -20.01
CA ARG A 68 -0.19 -0.45 -21.12
C ARG A 68 0.79 -1.57 -20.80
N TRP A 69 1.91 -1.28 -20.12
CA TRP A 69 2.85 -2.31 -19.68
C TRP A 69 2.24 -3.27 -18.65
N ILE A 70 1.45 -2.75 -17.71
CA ILE A 70 0.74 -3.55 -16.71
C ILE A 70 -0.29 -4.47 -17.39
N TYR A 71 -1.11 -3.94 -18.31
CA TYR A 71 -2.07 -4.74 -19.06
C TYR A 71 -1.39 -5.80 -19.92
N ALA A 72 -0.27 -5.46 -20.58
CA ALA A 72 0.53 -6.42 -21.33
C ALA A 72 1.06 -7.55 -20.44
N ALA A 73 1.52 -7.23 -19.22
CA ALA A 73 1.96 -8.22 -18.25
C ALA A 73 0.81 -9.12 -17.78
N GLN A 74 -0.36 -8.56 -17.49
CA GLN A 74 -1.56 -9.34 -17.14
C GLN A 74 -1.98 -10.28 -18.26
N ALA A 75 -2.06 -9.78 -19.50
CA ALA A 75 -2.39 -10.60 -20.67
C ALA A 75 -1.36 -11.72 -20.87
N TRP A 76 -0.07 -11.42 -20.69
CA TRP A 76 0.98 -12.43 -20.74
C TRP A 76 0.84 -13.47 -19.62
N LEU A 77 0.54 -13.07 -18.38
CA LEU A 77 0.34 -14.01 -17.26
C LEU A 77 -0.91 -14.89 -17.42
N SER A 78 -1.93 -14.43 -18.14
CA SER A 78 -3.21 -15.12 -18.36
C SER A 78 -3.30 -15.93 -19.66
N GLY A 79 -2.38 -15.75 -20.61
CA GLY A 79 -2.39 -16.47 -21.89
C GLY A 79 -2.20 -17.99 -21.80
N PRO A 80 -2.37 -18.73 -22.92
CA PRO A 80 -2.28 -20.19 -22.95
C PRO A 80 -0.92 -20.72 -22.48
N LEU A 81 -0.94 -21.84 -21.74
CA LEU A 81 0.14 -22.43 -20.94
C LEU A 81 1.48 -22.60 -21.68
N GLU A 82 2.35 -21.59 -21.62
CA GLU A 82 3.78 -21.74 -21.84
C GLU A 82 4.44 -22.17 -20.51
N LYS A 83 5.30 -23.19 -20.55
CA LYS A 83 5.99 -23.74 -19.36
C LYS A 83 6.79 -22.67 -18.59
N ASP A 84 7.23 -21.63 -19.27
CA ASP A 84 8.08 -20.57 -18.74
C ASP A 84 7.36 -19.68 -17.69
N ARG A 85 6.02 -19.70 -17.65
CA ARG A 85 5.21 -18.92 -16.69
C ARG A 85 5.11 -19.57 -15.32
N LEU A 86 5.27 -20.89 -15.25
CA LEU A 86 5.35 -21.66 -14.00
C LEU A 86 6.83 -21.86 -13.64
N ALA A 87 7.56 -20.76 -13.60
CA ALA A 87 8.94 -20.68 -13.17
C ALA A 87 9.12 -19.49 -12.21
N VAL A 88 10.27 -19.41 -11.55
CA VAL A 88 10.59 -18.31 -10.62
C VAL A 88 10.43 -16.95 -11.30
N SER A 89 10.88 -16.82 -12.56
CA SER A 89 10.75 -15.58 -13.33
C SER A 89 9.30 -15.18 -13.61
N GLY A 90 8.44 -16.14 -13.97
CA GLY A 90 7.01 -15.91 -14.15
C GLY A 90 6.35 -15.39 -12.87
N LEU A 91 6.71 -15.95 -11.72
CA LEU A 91 6.23 -15.46 -10.41
C LEU A 91 6.79 -14.08 -10.06
N GLN A 92 8.05 -13.77 -10.41
CA GLN A 92 8.61 -12.43 -10.23
C GLN A 92 7.82 -11.39 -11.02
N ILE A 93 7.47 -11.69 -12.28
CA ILE A 93 6.63 -10.82 -13.11
C ILE A 93 5.23 -10.67 -12.51
N ASP A 94 4.64 -11.74 -11.98
CA ASP A 94 3.33 -11.70 -11.31
C ASP A 94 3.37 -10.79 -10.06
N CYS A 95 4.37 -10.95 -9.19
CA CYS A 95 4.59 -10.06 -8.04
C CYS A 95 4.76 -8.59 -8.46
N LEU A 96 5.61 -8.31 -9.46
CA LEU A 96 5.83 -6.97 -10.00
C LEU A 96 4.54 -6.39 -10.59
N THR A 97 3.76 -7.21 -11.29
CA THR A 97 2.48 -6.80 -11.90
C THR A 97 1.48 -6.41 -10.83
N ILE A 98 1.33 -7.21 -9.77
CA ILE A 98 0.42 -6.91 -8.67
C ILE A 98 0.87 -5.66 -7.89
N LEU A 99 2.18 -5.52 -7.62
CA LEU A 99 2.72 -4.32 -6.97
C LEU A 99 2.46 -3.06 -7.81
N ALA A 100 2.69 -3.13 -9.12
CA ALA A 100 2.39 -2.03 -10.03
C ALA A 100 0.88 -1.71 -10.06
N ARG A 101 0.02 -2.72 -10.09
CA ARG A 101 -1.45 -2.53 -10.01
C ARG A 101 -1.88 -1.84 -8.73
N GLN A 102 -1.31 -2.21 -7.59
CA GLN A 102 -1.58 -1.54 -6.31
C GLN A 102 -1.14 -0.07 -6.38
N ILE A 103 0.07 0.21 -6.85
CA ILE A 103 0.58 1.58 -6.95
C ILE A 103 -0.27 2.45 -7.89
N TYR A 104 -0.71 1.92 -9.02
CA TYR A 104 -1.44 2.68 -10.04
C TYR A 104 -2.97 2.52 -9.97
N SER A 105 -3.51 1.95 -8.89
CA SER A 105 -4.96 1.71 -8.71
C SER A 105 -5.63 0.91 -9.84
N ILE A 106 -4.93 -0.04 -10.46
CA ILE A 106 -5.47 -0.83 -11.60
C ILE A 106 -6.12 -2.12 -11.09
N GLY A 107 -7.46 -2.14 -11.07
CA GLY A 107 -8.25 -3.28 -10.60
C GLY A 107 -7.92 -3.63 -9.15
N ALA A 108 -7.96 -2.63 -8.27
CA ALA A 108 -7.58 -2.73 -6.86
C ALA A 108 -8.47 -3.71 -6.08
N ASP A 109 -9.76 -3.71 -6.38
CA ASP A 109 -10.78 -4.66 -5.91
C ASP A 109 -10.43 -6.12 -6.21
N LEU A 110 -9.78 -6.38 -7.36
CA LEU A 110 -9.39 -7.72 -7.79
C LEU A 110 -8.00 -8.16 -7.30
N VAL A 111 -7.32 -7.36 -6.48
CA VAL A 111 -5.96 -7.68 -6.01
C VAL A 111 -5.94 -8.92 -5.12
N TRP A 112 -6.89 -9.08 -4.19
CA TRP A 112 -6.95 -10.26 -3.33
C TRP A 112 -7.15 -11.56 -4.12
N THR A 113 -8.04 -11.56 -5.12
CA THR A 113 -8.22 -12.71 -6.02
C THR A 113 -6.96 -13.01 -6.84
N SER A 114 -6.27 -11.96 -7.30
CA SER A 114 -5.02 -12.10 -8.04
C SER A 114 -3.91 -12.71 -7.16
N MET A 115 -3.85 -12.30 -5.88
CA MET A 115 -2.95 -12.89 -4.90
C MET A 115 -3.25 -14.36 -4.64
N GLY A 116 -4.52 -14.77 -4.56
CA GLY A 116 -4.89 -16.18 -4.46
C GLY A 116 -4.39 -17.00 -5.66
N THR A 117 -4.48 -16.44 -6.86
CA THR A 117 -3.94 -17.09 -8.08
C THR A 117 -2.42 -17.21 -8.03
N LEU A 118 -1.72 -16.14 -7.65
CA LEU A 118 -0.26 -16.13 -7.49
C LEU A 118 0.20 -17.14 -6.43
N LEU A 119 -0.47 -17.20 -5.28
CA LEU A 119 -0.19 -18.14 -4.21
C LEU A 119 -0.29 -19.59 -4.71
N HIS A 120 -1.35 -19.93 -5.45
CA HIS A 120 -1.50 -21.26 -6.04
C HIS A 120 -0.43 -21.58 -7.10
N LYS A 121 -0.07 -20.63 -7.97
CA LYS A 121 1.05 -20.81 -8.92
C LYS A 121 2.37 -21.07 -8.19
N ALA A 122 2.63 -20.35 -7.10
CA ALA A 122 3.82 -20.55 -6.27
C ALA A 122 3.83 -21.92 -5.60
N MET A 123 2.69 -22.38 -5.10
CA MET A 123 2.54 -23.73 -4.56
C MET A 123 2.77 -24.80 -5.62
N GLN A 124 2.27 -24.61 -6.84
CA GLN A 124 2.40 -25.55 -7.96
C GLN A 124 3.87 -25.82 -8.32
N ILE A 125 4.76 -24.84 -8.14
CA ILE A 125 6.21 -25.00 -8.35
C ILE A 125 6.99 -25.24 -7.05
N ASN A 126 6.29 -25.58 -5.96
CA ASN A 126 6.81 -25.93 -4.63
C ASN A 126 7.59 -24.81 -3.93
N LEU A 127 7.16 -23.55 -4.00
CA LEU A 127 7.79 -22.48 -3.19
C LEU A 127 7.47 -22.59 -1.70
N HIS A 128 6.33 -23.19 -1.34
CA HIS A 128 5.93 -23.48 0.04
C HIS A 128 6.75 -24.61 0.70
N ARG A 129 7.62 -25.27 -0.06
CA ARG A 129 8.52 -26.33 0.42
C ARG A 129 9.95 -25.81 0.47
N ASP A 130 10.62 -26.02 1.60
CA ASP A 130 11.99 -25.53 1.77
C ASP A 130 12.92 -26.15 0.71
N PRO A 131 13.76 -25.33 0.04
CA PRO A 131 14.71 -25.81 -0.95
C PRO A 131 15.68 -26.90 -0.46
N LYS A 132 15.91 -27.05 0.86
CA LYS A 132 16.72 -28.16 1.42
C LYS A 132 16.19 -29.55 1.05
N HIS A 133 14.91 -29.65 0.71
CA HIS A 133 14.27 -30.88 0.27
C HIS A 133 14.38 -31.11 -1.25
N LEU A 134 14.82 -30.10 -2.02
CA LEU A 134 14.95 -30.17 -3.46
C LEU A 134 16.38 -30.63 -3.84
N SER A 135 16.48 -31.73 -4.57
CA SER A 135 17.77 -32.15 -5.12
C SER A 135 18.18 -31.25 -6.29
N ARG A 136 19.48 -30.93 -6.42
CA ARG A 136 20.09 -30.23 -7.58
C ARG A 136 19.66 -28.76 -7.76
N ILE A 137 19.43 -28.03 -6.68
CA ILE A 137 19.24 -26.58 -6.71
C ILE A 137 20.53 -25.86 -6.29
N SER A 138 20.89 -24.75 -6.95
CA SER A 138 22.03 -23.93 -6.50
C SER A 138 21.68 -23.17 -5.22
N VAL A 139 22.70 -22.74 -4.47
CA VAL A 139 22.49 -21.99 -3.23
C VAL A 139 21.77 -20.66 -3.50
N LEU A 140 22.14 -19.97 -4.59
CA LEU A 140 21.46 -18.76 -5.02
C LEU A 140 19.98 -19.01 -5.35
N GLN A 141 19.69 -20.07 -6.12
CA GLN A 141 18.30 -20.42 -6.47
C GLN A 141 17.47 -20.78 -5.24
N ALA A 142 18.06 -21.48 -4.26
CA ALA A 142 17.40 -21.79 -2.99
C ALA A 142 17.04 -20.50 -2.24
N GLU A 143 17.99 -19.57 -2.11
CA GLU A 143 17.79 -18.30 -1.41
C GLU A 143 16.74 -17.42 -2.12
N VAL A 144 16.80 -17.29 -3.45
CA VAL A 144 15.81 -16.55 -4.25
C VAL A 144 14.40 -17.13 -4.07
N ARG A 145 14.26 -18.46 -3.99
CA ARG A 145 12.95 -19.10 -3.73
C ARG A 145 12.41 -18.79 -2.35
N ARG A 146 13.24 -18.80 -1.30
CA ARG A 146 12.82 -18.42 0.06
C ARG A 146 12.37 -16.97 0.13
N ARG A 147 13.13 -16.04 -0.48
CA ARG A 147 12.78 -14.62 -0.56
C ARG A 147 11.48 -14.41 -1.30
N LEU A 148 11.32 -15.04 -2.47
CA LEU A 148 10.11 -14.91 -3.27
C LEU A 148 8.88 -15.50 -2.56
N TRP A 149 9.03 -16.62 -1.84
CA TRP A 149 7.95 -17.17 -1.01
C TRP A 149 7.54 -16.21 0.10
N ALA A 150 8.50 -15.67 0.86
CA ALA A 150 8.22 -14.69 1.92
C ALA A 150 7.51 -13.44 1.38
N THR A 151 7.85 -13.02 0.17
CA THR A 151 7.22 -11.91 -0.55
C THR A 151 5.76 -12.19 -0.89
N ILE A 152 5.49 -13.36 -1.45
CA ILE A 152 4.13 -13.77 -1.82
C ILE A 152 3.25 -13.88 -0.58
N VAL A 153 3.79 -14.43 0.51
CA VAL A 153 3.12 -14.48 1.81
C VAL A 153 2.81 -13.06 2.31
N GLU A 154 3.78 -12.14 2.27
CA GLU A 154 3.57 -10.77 2.70
C GLU A 154 2.50 -10.05 1.89
N MET A 155 2.59 -10.10 0.55
CA MET A 155 1.61 -9.49 -0.34
C MET A 155 0.20 -10.07 -0.13
N THR A 156 0.10 -11.37 0.15
CA THR A 156 -1.19 -12.04 0.43
C THR A 156 -1.82 -11.51 1.71
N VAL A 157 -1.01 -11.30 2.75
CA VAL A 157 -1.47 -10.79 4.04
C VAL A 157 -1.91 -9.33 3.97
N GLN A 158 -1.20 -8.50 3.21
CA GLN A 158 -1.63 -7.12 2.95
C GLN A 158 -2.94 -7.09 2.16
N ALA A 159 -3.05 -7.87 1.08
CA ALA A 159 -4.29 -7.92 0.29
C ALA A 159 -5.49 -8.45 1.09
N ALA A 160 -5.25 -9.40 2.01
CA ALA A 160 -6.26 -9.91 2.92
C ALA A 160 -6.79 -8.84 3.89
N LEU A 161 -5.90 -7.98 4.41
CA LEU A 161 -6.30 -6.84 5.24
C LEU A 161 -7.19 -5.89 4.43
N ASP A 162 -6.76 -5.50 3.24
CA ASP A 162 -7.44 -4.51 2.41
C ASP A 162 -8.84 -4.98 1.97
N SER A 163 -9.01 -6.27 1.73
CA SER A 163 -10.30 -6.85 1.35
C SER A 163 -11.15 -7.33 2.54
N ALA A 164 -10.67 -7.17 3.78
CA ALA A 164 -11.28 -7.77 4.97
C ALA A 164 -11.56 -9.29 4.80
N MET A 165 -10.66 -10.00 4.13
CA MET A 165 -10.78 -11.42 3.81
C MET A 165 -9.74 -12.26 4.55
N PRO A 166 -10.00 -13.56 4.80
CA PRO A 166 -8.99 -14.44 5.37
C PRO A 166 -7.76 -14.57 4.43
N PRO A 167 -6.53 -14.58 4.95
CA PRO A 167 -5.31 -14.67 4.13
C PRO A 167 -5.07 -16.05 3.49
N SER A 168 -5.87 -17.07 3.82
CA SER A 168 -5.86 -18.43 3.22
C SER A 168 -4.47 -18.98 2.89
N LEU A 169 -3.51 -18.80 3.80
CA LEU A 169 -2.13 -19.28 3.60
C LEU A 169 -2.05 -20.80 3.82
N PRO A 170 -1.29 -21.53 2.98
CA PRO A 170 -1.07 -22.95 3.18
C PRO A 170 -0.07 -23.21 4.31
N GLU A 171 -0.05 -24.44 4.80
CA GLU A 171 1.08 -24.93 5.60
C GLU A 171 2.36 -24.92 4.75
N SER A 172 3.45 -24.41 5.32
CA SER A 172 4.74 -24.25 4.66
C SER A 172 5.85 -24.63 5.63
N ASP A 173 6.82 -25.40 5.15
CA ASP A 173 8.05 -25.74 5.89
C ASP A 173 9.26 -24.89 5.46
N THR A 174 9.04 -23.94 4.53
CA THR A 174 10.05 -23.00 4.03
C THR A 174 10.64 -22.16 5.16
N GLU A 175 11.97 -22.22 5.31
CA GLU A 175 12.69 -21.44 6.30
C GLU A 175 12.76 -19.96 5.91
N PRO A 176 12.93 -19.04 6.88
CA PRO A 176 13.22 -17.64 6.61
C PRO A 176 14.40 -17.46 5.63
N PRO A 177 14.40 -16.41 4.80
CA PRO A 177 15.57 -16.02 4.02
C PRO A 177 16.81 -15.81 4.90
N SER A 178 18.00 -15.93 4.31
CA SER A 178 19.25 -15.70 5.04
C SER A 178 19.49 -14.20 5.26
N ASN A 179 20.00 -13.80 6.42
CA ASN A 179 20.37 -12.41 6.67
C ASN A 179 21.70 -12.09 5.97
N ILE A 180 21.65 -11.76 4.68
CA ILE A 180 22.81 -11.47 3.83
C ILE A 180 22.54 -10.29 2.89
N ASN A 181 23.62 -9.66 2.42
CA ASN A 181 23.57 -8.73 1.30
C ASN A 181 23.51 -9.49 -0.03
N ASP A 182 23.03 -8.84 -1.09
CA ASP A 182 22.90 -9.50 -2.40
C ASP A 182 24.24 -9.79 -3.06
N ASP A 183 25.23 -8.94 -2.89
CA ASP A 183 26.58 -9.11 -3.41
C ASP A 183 27.36 -10.23 -2.69
N GLU A 184 26.84 -10.77 -1.59
CA GLU A 184 27.44 -11.89 -0.85
C GLU A 184 27.05 -13.27 -1.41
N ILE A 185 26.12 -13.33 -2.38
CA ILE A 185 25.64 -14.58 -2.97
C ILE A 185 25.68 -14.54 -4.50
N SER A 186 26.20 -15.62 -5.11
CA SER A 186 26.35 -15.74 -6.56
C SER A 186 26.12 -17.18 -7.02
N GLU A 187 26.13 -17.42 -8.33
CA GLU A 187 26.06 -18.78 -8.91
C GLU A 187 27.23 -19.68 -8.49
N SER A 188 28.35 -19.09 -8.06
CA SER A 188 29.53 -19.83 -7.60
C SER A 188 29.50 -20.18 -6.11
N THR A 189 28.54 -19.63 -5.35
CA THR A 189 28.43 -19.82 -3.91
C THR A 189 27.97 -21.24 -3.58
N THR A 190 28.71 -21.94 -2.71
CA THR A 190 28.42 -23.31 -2.29
C THR A 190 27.80 -23.44 -0.90
N ALA A 191 27.90 -22.38 -0.08
CA ALA A 191 27.25 -22.29 1.23
C ALA A 191 26.97 -20.81 1.57
N VAL A 192 25.83 -20.54 2.19
CA VAL A 192 25.50 -19.19 2.72
C VAL A 192 26.02 -19.06 4.14
N GLN A 193 26.68 -17.95 4.44
CA GLN A 193 27.02 -17.55 5.80
C GLN A 193 26.10 -16.40 6.20
N SER A 194 24.99 -16.73 6.86
CA SER A 194 24.06 -15.70 7.36
C SER A 194 24.71 -14.88 8.47
N HIS A 195 24.58 -13.56 8.38
CA HIS A 195 24.93 -12.67 9.48
C HIS A 195 24.00 -12.89 10.68
N SER A 196 24.44 -12.47 11.87
CA SER A 196 23.61 -12.52 13.07
C SER A 196 22.40 -11.59 12.93
N SER A 197 21.31 -11.87 13.65
CA SER A 197 20.06 -11.11 13.55
C SER A 197 20.19 -9.63 13.97
N GLY A 198 21.25 -9.25 14.68
CA GLY A 198 21.52 -7.86 15.06
C GLY A 198 22.27 -7.06 14.00
N ILE A 199 22.75 -7.68 12.93
CA ILE A 199 23.49 -7.02 11.85
C ILE A 199 22.52 -6.67 10.71
N TYR A 200 22.54 -5.41 10.30
CA TYR A 200 21.79 -4.95 9.14
C TYR A 200 22.38 -5.48 7.83
N THR A 201 21.52 -5.97 6.96
CA THR A 201 21.81 -6.38 5.58
C THR A 201 20.67 -5.96 4.65
N ALA A 202 20.85 -6.11 3.35
CA ALA A 202 19.79 -5.91 2.35
C ALA A 202 18.52 -6.76 2.60
N THR A 203 18.60 -7.85 3.37
CA THR A 203 17.47 -8.75 3.66
C THR A 203 16.78 -8.44 5.00
N SER A 204 17.32 -7.51 5.81
CA SER A 204 16.81 -7.27 7.16
C SER A 204 15.35 -6.84 7.21
N MET A 205 14.85 -6.00 6.30
CA MET A 205 13.45 -5.53 6.38
C MET A 205 12.46 -6.65 6.07
N GLN A 206 12.75 -7.48 5.06
CA GLN A 206 11.94 -8.67 4.79
C GLN A 206 11.90 -9.60 6.01
N LEU A 207 13.01 -9.74 6.74
CA LEU A 207 13.07 -10.51 7.99
C LEU A 207 12.25 -9.87 9.13
N LEU A 208 12.27 -8.54 9.27
CA LEU A 208 11.43 -7.83 10.24
C LEU A 208 9.94 -7.98 9.90
N MET A 209 9.57 -7.92 8.61
CA MET A 209 8.21 -8.20 8.15
C MET A 209 7.79 -9.63 8.48
N LEU A 210 8.66 -10.61 8.23
CA LEU A 210 8.39 -12.01 8.55
C LEU A 210 8.27 -12.25 10.06
N ALA A 211 9.08 -11.57 10.88
CA ALA A 211 8.99 -11.64 12.34
C ALA A 211 7.67 -11.07 12.88
N SER A 212 7.11 -10.05 12.21
CA SER A 212 5.79 -9.48 12.56
C SER A 212 4.59 -10.30 12.07
N LEU A 213 4.81 -11.28 11.19
CA LEU A 213 3.75 -12.02 10.52
C LEU A 213 2.78 -12.74 11.49
N PRO A 214 3.23 -13.42 12.57
CA PRO A 214 2.32 -14.18 13.43
C PRO A 214 1.24 -13.32 14.09
N VAL A 215 1.59 -12.13 14.60
CA VAL A 215 0.60 -11.22 15.22
C VAL A 215 -0.37 -10.68 14.17
N ARG A 216 0.11 -10.32 12.97
CA ARG A 216 -0.73 -9.83 11.88
C ARG A 216 -1.72 -10.88 11.37
N LEU A 217 -1.29 -12.15 11.27
CA LEU A 217 -2.19 -13.26 10.93
C LEU A 217 -3.27 -13.49 11.98
N ARG A 218 -2.91 -13.40 13.27
CA ARG A 218 -3.89 -13.50 14.37
C ARG A 218 -4.88 -12.34 14.35
N ILE A 219 -4.44 -11.13 14.04
CA ILE A 219 -5.31 -9.97 13.83
C ILE A 219 -6.30 -10.24 12.69
N LEU A 220 -5.82 -10.69 11.52
CA LEU A 220 -6.71 -11.02 10.40
C LEU A 220 -7.69 -12.13 10.74
N HIS A 221 -7.26 -13.17 11.45
CA HIS A 221 -8.15 -14.25 11.86
C HIS A 221 -9.25 -13.74 12.80
N THR A 222 -8.91 -12.85 13.74
CA THR A 222 -9.89 -12.20 14.62
C THR A 222 -10.88 -11.34 13.83
N LEU A 223 -10.40 -10.55 12.86
CA LEU A 223 -11.23 -9.65 12.05
C LEU A 223 -12.16 -10.38 11.08
N THR A 224 -11.73 -11.54 10.58
CA THR A 224 -12.45 -12.30 9.54
C THR A 224 -13.17 -13.53 10.10
N SER A 225 -13.16 -13.69 11.42
CA SER A 225 -13.89 -14.76 12.10
C SER A 225 -15.40 -14.57 11.94
N LEU A 226 -16.12 -15.68 11.74
CA LEU A 226 -17.58 -15.71 11.73
C LEU A 226 -18.20 -15.60 13.13
N SER A 227 -17.37 -15.50 14.18
CA SER A 227 -17.84 -15.30 15.54
C SER A 227 -18.63 -13.99 15.67
N PRO A 228 -19.77 -13.98 16.38
CA PRO A 228 -20.64 -12.82 16.47
C PRO A 228 -20.03 -11.65 17.27
N GLU A 229 -19.06 -11.92 18.14
CA GLU A 229 -18.41 -10.90 18.96
C GLU A 229 -16.89 -11.10 19.03
N ILE A 230 -16.17 -10.01 18.80
CA ILE A 230 -14.73 -9.93 19.03
C ILE A 230 -14.50 -9.61 20.51
N SER A 231 -13.57 -10.32 21.16
CA SER A 231 -13.18 -10.07 22.54
C SER A 231 -12.32 -8.81 22.66
N TYR A 232 -12.74 -7.88 23.51
CA TYR A 232 -11.99 -6.66 23.75
C TYR A 232 -10.59 -6.92 24.35
N LEU A 233 -10.49 -7.92 25.23
CA LEU A 233 -9.20 -8.27 25.84
C LEU A 233 -8.21 -8.81 24.79
N ASP A 234 -8.71 -9.58 23.81
CA ASP A 234 -7.87 -10.10 22.73
C ASP A 234 -7.40 -8.97 21.81
N VAL A 235 -8.26 -7.99 21.53
CA VAL A 235 -7.90 -6.78 20.77
C VAL A 235 -6.77 -6.01 21.47
N ILE A 236 -6.87 -5.79 22.77
CA ILE A 236 -5.82 -5.10 23.54
C ILE A 236 -4.52 -5.91 23.58
N ALA A 237 -4.60 -7.23 23.73
CA ALA A 237 -3.43 -8.10 23.72
C ALA A 237 -2.71 -8.07 22.36
N LEU A 238 -3.44 -8.21 21.26
CA LEU A 238 -2.90 -8.14 19.89
C LEU A 238 -2.31 -6.77 19.56
N SER A 239 -2.98 -5.69 19.99
CA SER A 239 -2.51 -4.31 19.83
C SER A 239 -1.19 -4.06 20.57
N SER A 240 -1.07 -4.58 21.79
CA SER A 240 0.18 -4.53 22.57
C SER A 240 1.31 -5.32 21.90
N GLU A 241 1.04 -6.52 21.41
CA GLU A 241 2.01 -7.34 20.68
C GLU A 241 2.50 -6.66 19.39
N LEU A 242 1.59 -6.08 18.61
CA LEU A 242 1.93 -5.33 17.39
C LEU A 242 2.75 -4.06 17.72
N THR A 243 2.43 -3.37 18.81
CA THR A 243 3.20 -2.22 19.30
C THR A 243 4.61 -2.62 19.73
N ASN A 244 4.76 -3.78 20.38
CA ASN A 244 6.07 -4.32 20.74
C ASN A 244 6.92 -4.64 19.51
N VAL A 245 6.31 -5.17 18.45
CA VAL A 245 6.98 -5.39 17.15
C VAL A 245 7.47 -4.06 16.56
N LEU A 246 6.61 -3.04 16.47
CA LEU A 246 6.97 -1.72 15.96
C LEU A 246 8.12 -1.09 16.76
N THR A 247 8.07 -1.20 18.09
CA THR A 247 9.12 -0.70 18.99
C THR A 247 10.44 -1.46 18.79
N SER A 248 10.38 -2.79 18.69
CA SER A 248 11.56 -3.63 18.46
C SER A 248 12.22 -3.33 17.12
N ASN A 249 11.41 -3.13 16.08
CA ASN A 249 11.88 -2.72 14.77
C ASN A 249 12.58 -1.35 14.85
N TYR A 250 11.97 -0.37 15.52
CA TYR A 250 12.57 0.95 15.72
C TYR A 250 13.92 0.88 16.45
N GLU A 251 14.05 0.07 17.51
CA GLU A 251 15.32 -0.08 18.21
C GLU A 251 16.38 -0.78 17.36
N PHE A 252 16.02 -1.83 16.61
CA PHE A 252 16.94 -2.45 15.63
C PHE A 252 17.43 -1.44 14.60
N ILE A 253 16.52 -0.63 14.06
CA ILE A 253 16.78 0.42 13.08
C ILE A 253 17.74 1.47 13.64
N LYS A 254 17.48 1.94 14.86
CA LYS A 254 18.26 2.97 15.52
C LYS A 254 19.67 2.51 15.88
N HIS A 255 19.85 1.23 16.25
CA HIS A 255 21.11 0.70 16.74
C HIS A 255 21.94 -0.06 15.70
N GLY A 256 21.30 -0.70 14.73
CA GLY A 256 21.94 -1.64 13.79
C GLY A 256 22.05 -1.16 12.34
N ALA A 257 21.21 -0.22 11.89
CA ALA A 257 21.09 0.09 10.46
C ALA A 257 22.02 1.21 9.94
N GLY A 258 22.62 2.02 10.82
CA GLY A 258 23.56 3.08 10.45
C GLY A 258 23.04 4.02 9.34
N ALA A 259 23.92 4.45 8.44
CA ALA A 259 23.61 5.31 7.29
C ALA A 259 22.99 4.55 6.08
N SER A 260 22.91 3.22 6.13
CA SER A 260 22.51 2.39 4.99
C SER A 260 20.99 2.35 4.77
N MET A 261 20.20 2.68 5.79
CA MET A 261 18.75 2.65 5.71
C MET A 261 18.17 4.06 5.55
N THR A 262 17.45 4.27 4.45
CA THR A 262 16.81 5.54 4.11
C THR A 262 15.53 5.76 4.94
N PRO A 263 15.08 7.02 5.09
CA PRO A 263 13.76 7.33 5.65
C PRO A 263 12.62 6.61 4.90
N PHE A 264 12.67 6.55 3.56
CA PHE A 264 11.73 5.77 2.75
C PHE A 264 11.52 4.35 3.28
N HIS A 265 12.61 3.64 3.56
CA HIS A 265 12.54 2.26 4.05
C HIS A 265 11.88 2.14 5.41
N ARG A 266 12.19 3.06 6.34
CA ARG A 266 11.58 3.10 7.67
C ARG A 266 10.09 3.36 7.58
N ASN A 267 9.72 4.33 6.75
CA ASN A 267 8.33 4.68 6.51
C ASN A 267 7.55 3.50 5.90
N LEU A 268 8.11 2.83 4.89
CA LEU A 268 7.44 1.68 4.26
C LEU A 268 7.24 0.52 5.25
N LEU A 269 8.27 0.16 6.01
CA LEU A 269 8.19 -0.90 7.02
C LEU A 269 7.17 -0.58 8.12
N ASP A 270 7.24 0.64 8.67
CA ASP A 270 6.31 1.09 9.70
C ASP A 270 4.87 1.08 9.18
N TYR A 271 4.66 1.65 8.00
CA TYR A 271 3.35 1.74 7.35
C TYR A 271 2.72 0.36 7.13
N LEU A 272 3.45 -0.59 6.53
CA LEU A 272 2.93 -1.93 6.23
C LEU A 272 2.51 -2.72 7.50
N ILE A 273 3.14 -2.46 8.64
CA ILE A 273 2.79 -3.11 9.92
C ILE A 273 1.70 -2.33 10.65
N ARG A 274 1.81 -1.01 10.71
CA ARG A 274 0.93 -0.14 11.50
C ARG A 274 -0.51 -0.10 11.00
N ARG A 275 -0.73 -0.31 9.70
CA ARG A 275 -2.09 -0.36 9.11
C ARG A 275 -3.01 -1.38 9.77
N PHE A 276 -2.48 -2.43 10.38
CA PHE A 276 -3.28 -3.44 11.10
C PHE A 276 -3.92 -2.89 12.39
N MET A 277 -3.42 -1.77 12.94
CA MET A 277 -3.93 -1.18 14.18
C MET A 277 -5.34 -0.61 14.03
N ILE A 278 -5.62 0.09 12.94
CA ILE A 278 -6.91 0.78 12.78
C ILE A 278 -8.06 -0.26 12.68
N PRO A 279 -8.04 -1.21 11.72
CA PRO A 279 -9.10 -2.20 11.59
C PRO A 279 -9.30 -3.06 12.84
N LEU A 280 -8.22 -3.40 13.56
CA LEU A 280 -8.26 -4.17 14.81
C LEU A 280 -9.15 -3.50 15.88
N HIS A 281 -9.12 -2.17 15.96
CA HIS A 281 -9.83 -1.41 16.98
C HIS A 281 -11.18 -0.84 16.50
N CYS A 282 -11.42 -0.75 15.19
CA CYS A 282 -12.65 -0.21 14.60
C CYS A 282 -13.94 -0.70 15.30
N PRO A 283 -14.15 -2.01 15.57
CA PRO A 283 -15.39 -2.51 16.20
C PRO A 283 -15.70 -1.96 17.60
N PHE A 284 -14.73 -1.33 18.25
CA PHE A 284 -14.88 -0.76 19.60
C PHE A 284 -14.85 0.77 19.63
N THR A 285 -14.52 1.43 18.52
CA THR A 285 -14.39 2.90 18.48
C THR A 285 -15.71 3.61 18.78
N ASP A 286 -16.82 3.19 18.18
CA ASP A 286 -18.13 3.77 18.45
C ASP A 286 -18.60 3.50 19.88
N LYS A 287 -18.42 2.25 20.35
CA LYS A 287 -18.75 1.85 21.72
C LYS A 287 -17.92 2.62 22.76
N ALA A 288 -16.69 3.01 22.42
CA ALA A 288 -15.82 3.78 23.32
C ALA A 288 -16.30 5.21 23.57
N ARG A 289 -17.18 5.75 22.72
CA ARG A 289 -17.78 7.07 22.94
C ARG A 289 -18.77 7.07 24.11
N THR A 290 -19.43 5.94 24.35
CA THR A 290 -20.41 5.78 25.44
C THR A 290 -19.84 4.98 26.62
N ASN A 291 -18.78 4.21 26.41
CA ASN A 291 -18.14 3.39 27.43
C ASN A 291 -16.65 3.75 27.64
N PRO A 292 -16.31 4.47 28.74
CA PRO A 292 -14.95 4.88 29.05
C PRO A 292 -13.92 3.73 29.15
N LEU A 293 -14.37 2.50 29.44
CA LEU A 293 -13.50 1.32 29.52
C LEU A 293 -12.88 0.95 28.17
N LEU A 294 -13.48 1.41 27.06
CA LEU A 294 -13.01 1.12 25.71
C LEU A 294 -12.14 2.26 25.10
N SER A 295 -11.88 3.31 25.88
CA SER A 295 -11.15 4.53 25.44
C SER A 295 -9.76 4.27 24.86
N SER A 296 -9.09 3.18 25.25
CA SER A 296 -7.80 2.81 24.65
C SER A 296 -7.91 2.48 23.17
N SER A 297 -9.08 2.09 22.65
CA SER A 297 -9.28 1.89 21.20
C SER A 297 -9.29 3.20 20.42
N LEU A 298 -9.93 4.25 20.96
CA LEU A 298 -9.90 5.59 20.35
C LEU A 298 -8.46 6.10 20.30
N LYS A 299 -7.73 5.94 21.41
CA LYS A 299 -6.32 6.32 21.45
C LYS A 299 -5.47 5.53 20.45
N ALA A 300 -5.60 4.21 20.43
CA ALA A 300 -4.80 3.35 19.55
C ALA A 300 -5.05 3.63 18.06
N THR A 301 -6.30 3.84 17.66
CA THR A 301 -6.65 4.21 16.27
C THR A 301 -6.13 5.59 15.91
N LEU A 302 -6.26 6.57 16.80
CA LEU A 302 -5.77 7.92 16.56
C LEU A 302 -4.23 7.98 16.48
N ASP A 303 -3.53 7.34 17.42
CA ASP A 303 -2.06 7.25 17.41
C ASP A 303 -1.57 6.59 16.11
N ALA A 304 -2.27 5.55 15.63
CA ALA A 304 -1.96 4.90 14.36
C ALA A 304 -2.23 5.80 13.15
N ALA A 305 -3.38 6.47 13.10
CA ALA A 305 -3.76 7.40 12.03
C ALA A 305 -2.78 8.56 11.93
N MET A 306 -2.41 9.17 13.05
CA MET A 306 -1.43 10.27 13.09
C MET A 306 -0.06 9.82 12.60
N ALA A 307 0.42 8.65 13.02
CA ALA A 307 1.71 8.12 12.58
C ALA A 307 1.72 7.76 11.08
N ILE A 308 0.61 7.26 10.54
CA ILE A 308 0.46 7.01 9.09
C ILE A 308 0.51 8.33 8.30
N MET A 309 -0.12 9.39 8.81
CA MET A 309 -0.19 10.68 8.12
C MET A 309 1.01 11.59 8.35
N SER A 310 1.84 11.32 9.35
CA SER A 310 3.05 12.08 9.68
C SER A 310 4.29 11.17 9.65
N PRO A 311 4.63 10.56 8.49
CA PRO A 311 5.84 9.75 8.36
C PRO A 311 7.10 10.62 8.49
N GLU A 312 8.27 9.98 8.62
CA GLU A 312 9.54 10.71 8.57
C GLU A 312 9.68 11.43 7.22
N PRO A 313 10.15 12.70 7.17
CA PRO A 313 10.25 13.45 5.92
C PRO A 313 11.08 12.72 4.85
N ASP A 314 10.43 12.37 3.75
CA ASP A 314 11.05 11.71 2.60
C ASP A 314 10.23 12.01 1.33
N ASP A 315 10.86 12.63 0.34
CA ASP A 315 10.16 13.06 -0.87
C ASP A 315 9.68 11.87 -1.72
N ALA A 316 10.43 10.76 -1.73
CA ALA A 316 10.06 9.57 -2.49
C ALA A 316 8.84 8.86 -1.86
N PHE A 317 8.79 8.77 -0.53
CA PHE A 317 7.66 8.21 0.20
C PHE A 317 6.43 9.12 0.09
N SER A 318 6.62 10.44 0.15
CA SER A 318 5.54 11.41 -0.05
C SER A 318 4.91 11.27 -1.44
N ARG A 319 5.74 11.10 -2.49
CA ARG A 319 5.26 10.81 -3.86
C ARG A 319 4.54 9.46 -3.94
N LEU A 320 5.04 8.43 -3.26
CA LEU A 320 4.35 7.15 -3.17
C LEU A 320 2.97 7.28 -2.53
N MET A 321 2.82 8.06 -1.46
CA MET A 321 1.53 8.31 -0.82
C MET A 321 0.59 9.18 -1.68
N ALA A 322 1.13 10.00 -2.58
CA ALA A 322 0.34 10.80 -3.51
C ALA A 322 -0.11 10.04 -4.77
N ILE A 323 0.70 9.10 -5.28
CA ILE A 323 0.37 8.31 -6.47
C ILE A 323 -0.29 6.98 -6.11
N GLY A 324 0.12 6.39 -4.98
CA GLY A 324 -0.19 5.04 -4.57
C GLY A 324 -1.68 4.78 -4.41
N GLY A 325 -2.18 3.80 -5.15
CA GLY A 325 -3.48 3.20 -4.99
C GLY A 325 -3.53 2.09 -3.94
N GLY A 326 -4.58 1.27 -4.04
CA GLY A 326 -4.74 0.04 -3.26
C GLY A 326 -4.42 0.27 -1.78
N LEU A 327 -3.51 -0.54 -1.24
CA LEU A 327 -3.12 -0.49 0.16
C LEU A 327 -2.72 0.93 0.64
N PHE A 328 -2.06 1.74 -0.21
CA PHE A 328 -1.61 3.09 0.15
C PHE A 328 -2.80 4.04 0.34
N ARG A 329 -3.75 3.98 -0.60
CA ARG A 329 -5.01 4.73 -0.53
C ARG A 329 -5.85 4.31 0.67
N GLU A 330 -5.98 3.01 0.92
CA GLU A 330 -6.76 2.49 2.05
C GLU A 330 -6.22 3.00 3.40
N GLY A 331 -4.90 3.07 3.58
CA GLY A 331 -4.35 3.62 4.82
C GLY A 331 -4.64 5.10 5.03
N ILE A 332 -4.63 5.91 3.95
CA ILE A 332 -5.02 7.32 4.01
C ILE A 332 -6.51 7.42 4.36
N TRP A 333 -7.35 6.59 3.75
CA TRP A 333 -8.79 6.61 3.96
C TRP A 333 -9.15 6.23 5.40
N CYS A 334 -8.55 5.16 5.95
CA CYS A 334 -8.70 4.81 7.36
C CYS A 334 -8.27 5.95 8.30
N ALA A 335 -7.12 6.58 8.04
CA ALA A 335 -6.64 7.68 8.87
C ALA A 335 -7.55 8.91 8.79
N MET A 336 -8.00 9.25 7.58
CA MET A 336 -8.94 10.33 7.30
C MET A 336 -10.23 10.17 8.12
N THR A 337 -10.81 8.97 8.11
CA THR A 337 -12.02 8.66 8.88
C THR A 337 -11.78 8.80 10.39
N VAL A 338 -10.73 8.19 10.94
CA VAL A 338 -10.43 8.27 12.38
C VAL A 338 -10.25 9.72 12.84
N ILE A 339 -9.48 10.51 12.10
CA ILE A 339 -9.20 11.92 12.43
C ILE A 339 -10.49 12.76 12.34
N SER A 340 -11.32 12.52 11.32
CA SER A 340 -12.58 13.25 11.14
C SER A 340 -13.57 12.99 12.27
N ILE A 341 -13.76 11.72 12.64
CA ILE A 341 -14.69 11.36 13.72
C ILE A 341 -14.22 11.96 15.05
N GLU A 342 -12.93 11.86 15.36
CA GLU A 342 -12.38 12.43 16.58
C GLU A 342 -12.50 13.96 16.59
N LEU A 343 -12.21 14.63 15.47
CA LEU A 343 -12.32 16.07 15.35
C LEU A 343 -13.77 16.55 15.57
N LEU A 344 -14.75 15.89 14.95
CA LEU A 344 -16.16 16.20 15.14
C LEU A 344 -16.60 15.98 16.60
N ALA A 345 -16.28 14.82 17.17
CA ALA A 345 -16.70 14.48 18.52
C ALA A 345 -16.12 15.44 19.58
N GLN A 346 -14.85 15.83 19.44
CA GLN A 346 -14.23 16.80 20.35
C GLN A 346 -14.83 18.19 20.20
N THR A 347 -15.12 18.60 18.97
CA THR A 347 -15.77 19.89 18.69
C THR A 347 -17.18 19.93 19.30
N GLU A 348 -17.94 18.84 19.18
CA GLU A 348 -19.27 18.74 19.76
C GLU A 348 -19.25 18.72 21.29
N ALA A 349 -18.38 17.91 21.89
CA ALA A 349 -18.23 17.85 23.35
C ALA A 349 -17.90 19.23 23.94
N GLN A 350 -16.95 19.95 23.34
CA GLN A 350 -16.55 21.29 23.77
C GLN A 350 -17.61 22.37 23.48
N SER A 351 -18.44 22.16 22.46
CA SER A 351 -19.59 23.03 22.19
C SER A 351 -20.65 22.89 23.26
N ILE A 352 -20.93 21.66 23.72
CA ILE A 352 -21.96 21.36 24.73
C ILE A 352 -21.53 21.86 26.11
N ASP A 353 -20.26 21.70 26.49
CA ASP A 353 -19.75 22.12 27.80
C ASP A 353 -19.34 23.62 27.87
N GLY A 354 -19.43 24.34 26.74
CA GLY A 354 -19.09 25.75 26.63
C GLY A 354 -17.59 26.06 26.69
N THR A 355 -16.72 25.06 26.51
CA THR A 355 -15.26 25.21 26.56
C THR A 355 -14.60 25.36 25.20
N LEU A 356 -15.38 25.37 24.11
CA LEU A 356 -14.89 25.49 22.73
C LEU A 356 -13.87 26.63 22.58
N HIS A 357 -14.14 27.79 23.19
CA HIS A 357 -13.26 28.96 23.14
C HIS A 357 -12.10 28.98 24.16
N ARG A 358 -12.05 27.99 25.05
CA ARG A 358 -11.11 27.93 26.19
C ARG A 358 -10.02 26.88 25.99
N ASN A 359 -10.28 25.82 25.22
CA ASN A 359 -9.35 24.69 25.07
C ASN A 359 -9.17 24.23 23.60
N HIS A 360 -8.60 25.11 22.77
CA HIS A 360 -8.42 24.84 21.34
C HIS A 360 -7.18 24.03 20.96
N ARG A 361 -6.28 23.68 21.89
CA ARG A 361 -4.97 23.13 21.51
C ARG A 361 -5.10 21.78 20.80
N TYR A 362 -5.99 20.91 21.29
CA TYR A 362 -6.18 19.57 20.74
C TYR A 362 -7.01 19.61 19.44
N ILE A 363 -8.12 20.36 19.41
CA ILE A 363 -8.90 20.58 18.19
C ILE A 363 -8.04 21.23 17.10
N GLY A 364 -7.19 22.20 17.45
CA GLY A 364 -6.26 22.83 16.52
C GLY A 364 -5.26 21.86 15.92
N LEU A 365 -4.72 20.92 16.73
CA LEU A 365 -3.87 19.85 16.23
C LEU A 365 -4.61 18.96 15.22
N LEU A 366 -5.80 18.47 15.57
CA LEU A 366 -6.60 17.61 14.70
C LEU A 366 -7.01 18.35 13.40
N LYS A 367 -7.34 19.63 13.49
CA LYS A 367 -7.67 20.48 12.33
C LYS A 367 -6.48 20.69 11.41
N ASN A 368 -5.26 20.87 11.95
CA ASN A 368 -4.06 20.96 11.14
C ASN A 368 -3.82 19.66 10.35
N ILE A 369 -3.93 18.51 11.01
CA ILE A 369 -3.78 17.21 10.34
C ILE A 369 -4.88 16.99 9.30
N ALA A 370 -6.13 17.39 9.59
CA ALA A 370 -7.22 17.36 8.63
C ALA A 370 -6.94 18.24 7.40
N THR A 371 -6.27 19.38 7.59
CA THR A 371 -5.85 20.28 6.49
C THR A 371 -4.72 19.67 5.68
N ASP A 372 -3.77 19.00 6.32
CA ASP A 372 -2.69 18.27 5.63
C ASP A 372 -3.27 17.12 4.79
N LEU A 373 -4.22 16.36 5.33
CA LEU A 373 -5.00 15.34 4.61
C LEU A 373 -5.74 15.94 3.39
N LEU A 374 -6.36 17.10 3.57
CA LEU A 374 -7.03 17.79 2.47
C LEU A 374 -6.02 18.17 1.36
N SER A 375 -4.83 18.65 1.72
CA SER A 375 -3.78 18.96 0.75
C SER A 375 -3.27 17.72 0.00
N ILE A 376 -3.12 16.58 0.70
CA ILE A 376 -2.73 15.31 0.11
C ILE A 376 -3.80 14.86 -0.90
N SER A 377 -5.09 14.96 -0.56
CA SER A 377 -6.16 14.58 -1.49
C SER A 377 -6.16 15.41 -2.78
N VAL A 378 -5.82 16.72 -2.72
CA VAL A 378 -5.62 17.55 -3.92
C VAL A 378 -4.47 17.02 -4.77
N GLU A 379 -3.34 16.68 -4.13
CA GLU A 379 -2.20 16.13 -4.85
C GLU A 379 -2.52 14.77 -5.46
N ARG A 380 -3.27 13.91 -4.77
CA ARG A 380 -3.73 12.63 -5.31
C ARG A 380 -4.62 12.81 -6.54
N ILE A 381 -5.54 13.78 -6.52
CA ILE A 381 -6.38 14.10 -7.68
C ILE A 381 -5.51 14.61 -8.84
N ARG A 382 -4.51 15.47 -8.60
CA ARG A 382 -3.53 15.89 -9.62
C ARG A 382 -2.72 14.71 -10.16
N GLN A 383 -2.44 13.74 -9.30
CA GLN A 383 -1.87 12.46 -9.68
C GLN A 383 -2.96 11.50 -10.17
N GLY A 384 -4.05 11.98 -10.77
CA GLY A 384 -5.04 11.22 -11.55
C GLY A 384 -5.96 10.28 -10.76
N GLU A 385 -6.14 10.51 -9.47
CA GLU A 385 -7.27 9.94 -8.74
C GLU A 385 -8.57 10.61 -9.17
N SER A 386 -9.54 9.82 -9.66
CA SER A 386 -10.84 10.31 -10.12
C SER A 386 -11.89 10.37 -9.01
N ASN A 387 -11.69 9.65 -7.91
CA ASN A 387 -12.62 9.66 -6.78
C ASN A 387 -12.39 10.92 -5.92
N VAL A 388 -13.32 11.88 -6.04
CA VAL A 388 -13.26 13.18 -5.35
C VAL A 388 -13.98 13.18 -4.00
N LYS A 389 -14.69 12.09 -3.65
CA LYS A 389 -15.54 12.03 -2.45
C LYS A 389 -14.75 12.29 -1.17
N GLY A 390 -13.54 11.72 -1.05
CA GLY A 390 -12.68 11.90 0.11
C GLY A 390 -12.25 13.37 0.32
N HIS A 391 -11.92 14.08 -0.77
CA HIS A 391 -11.58 15.51 -0.71
C HIS A 391 -12.79 16.33 -0.24
N MET A 392 -13.96 16.10 -0.86
CA MET A 392 -15.20 16.77 -0.52
C MET A 392 -15.60 16.56 0.94
N PHE A 393 -15.56 15.31 1.41
CA PHE A 393 -15.88 14.96 2.79
C PHE A 393 -14.98 15.72 3.78
N MET A 394 -13.66 15.72 3.55
CA MET A 394 -12.74 16.47 4.43
C MET A 394 -12.99 17.98 4.42
N SER A 395 -13.29 18.57 3.25
CA SER A 395 -13.67 19.98 3.15
C SER A 395 -14.92 20.29 3.98
N MET A 396 -15.92 19.40 3.95
CA MET A 396 -17.16 19.54 4.72
C MET A 396 -16.90 19.47 6.23
N ILE A 397 -16.09 18.50 6.68
CA ILE A 397 -15.73 18.32 8.10
C ILE A 397 -15.02 19.57 8.65
N ILE A 398 -14.03 20.10 7.92
CA ILE A 398 -13.30 21.31 8.33
C ILE A 398 -14.27 22.50 8.41
N ALA A 399 -15.14 22.67 7.41
CA ALA A 399 -16.12 23.75 7.40
C ALA A 399 -17.14 23.66 8.55
N GLN A 400 -17.59 22.44 8.89
CA GLN A 400 -18.48 22.22 10.03
C GLN A 400 -17.82 22.64 11.35
N VAL A 401 -16.56 22.26 11.56
CA VAL A 401 -15.80 22.60 12.76
C VAL A 401 -15.60 24.12 12.86
N GLU A 402 -15.25 24.77 11.75
CA GLU A 402 -15.09 26.22 11.68
C GLU A 402 -16.39 26.98 11.94
N ALA A 403 -17.51 26.47 11.41
CA ALA A 403 -18.82 27.07 11.61
C ALA A 403 -19.24 26.99 13.09
N LYS A 404 -19.07 25.82 13.73
CA LYS A 404 -19.29 25.64 15.17
C LYS A 404 -18.40 26.55 16.00
N GLN A 405 -17.12 26.69 15.66
CA GLN A 405 -16.19 27.61 16.33
C GLN A 405 -16.56 29.09 16.14
N SER A 406 -17.19 29.45 15.03
CA SER A 406 -17.55 30.83 14.73
C SER A 406 -18.99 31.19 15.15
N GLY A 407 -19.76 30.22 15.65
CA GLY A 407 -21.15 30.39 16.03
C GLY A 407 -22.10 30.70 14.85
N VAL A 408 -21.73 30.31 13.63
CA VAL A 408 -22.53 30.46 12.41
C VAL A 408 -23.22 29.16 12.04
N ASP A 409 -24.23 29.27 11.16
CA ASP A 409 -24.96 28.11 10.66
C ASP A 409 -24.02 27.09 9.99
N SER A 410 -24.08 25.86 10.48
CA SER A 410 -23.24 24.76 10.01
C SER A 410 -23.73 24.22 8.66
N GLU A 411 -25.04 24.19 8.42
CA GLU A 411 -25.61 23.58 7.23
C GLU A 411 -25.21 24.35 5.97
N PHE A 412 -25.38 25.67 5.98
CA PHE A 412 -24.93 26.52 4.88
C PHE A 412 -23.41 26.45 4.64
N SER A 413 -22.62 26.43 5.71
CA SER A 413 -21.15 26.38 5.62
C SER A 413 -20.65 25.06 5.02
N ILE A 414 -21.28 23.94 5.40
CA ILE A 414 -21.00 22.61 4.86
C ILE A 414 -21.35 22.56 3.37
N ALA A 415 -22.56 22.98 2.99
CA ALA A 415 -23.02 22.95 1.60
C ALA A 415 -22.12 23.78 0.69
N LYS A 416 -21.76 25.00 1.12
CA LYS A 416 -20.85 25.88 0.38
C LYS A 416 -19.44 25.28 0.24
N SER A 417 -18.95 24.61 1.28
CA SER A 417 -17.66 23.93 1.25
C SER A 417 -17.66 22.76 0.27
N ALA A 418 -18.74 21.96 0.26
CA ALA A 418 -18.92 20.87 -0.70
C ALA A 418 -18.94 21.37 -2.15
N GLU A 419 -19.71 22.44 -2.44
CA GLU A 419 -19.74 23.07 -3.77
C GLU A 419 -18.36 23.55 -4.21
N SER A 420 -17.67 24.32 -3.37
CA SER A 420 -16.32 24.84 -3.66
C SER A 420 -15.29 23.71 -3.88
N SER A 421 -15.43 22.63 -3.11
CA SER A 421 -14.58 21.44 -3.21
C SER A 421 -14.80 20.71 -4.54
N LEU A 422 -16.06 20.54 -4.97
CA LEU A 422 -16.39 19.95 -6.26
C LEU A 422 -15.92 20.80 -7.44
N GLU A 423 -16.05 22.12 -7.36
CA GLU A 423 -15.53 23.05 -8.38
C GLU A 423 -14.01 22.92 -8.53
N LEU A 424 -13.28 22.88 -7.41
CA LEU A 424 -11.84 22.68 -7.40
C LEU A 424 -11.47 21.33 -8.04
N CYS A 425 -12.07 20.24 -7.57
CA CYS A 425 -11.84 18.90 -8.08
C CYS A 425 -12.13 18.80 -9.58
N HIS A 426 -13.24 19.36 -10.04
CA HIS A 426 -13.60 19.41 -11.45
C HIS A 426 -12.54 20.15 -12.27
N GLY A 427 -12.05 21.32 -11.80
CA GLY A 427 -10.97 22.05 -12.46
C GLY A 427 -9.66 21.26 -12.58
N LEU A 428 -9.30 20.51 -11.53
CA LEU A 428 -8.12 19.63 -11.55
C LEU A 428 -8.27 18.48 -12.54
N LEU A 429 -9.43 17.82 -12.56
CA LEU A 429 -9.73 16.72 -13.48
C LEU A 429 -9.79 17.19 -14.94
N MET A 430 -10.36 18.37 -15.20
CA MET A 430 -10.37 18.98 -16.54
C MET A 430 -8.95 19.26 -17.03
N THR A 431 -8.09 19.82 -16.18
CA THR A 431 -6.68 20.06 -16.51
C THR A 431 -5.98 18.75 -16.89
N LEU A 432 -6.27 17.67 -16.17
CA LEU A 432 -5.73 16.34 -16.49
C LEU A 432 -6.24 15.81 -17.82
N ALA A 433 -7.54 15.90 -18.09
CA ALA A 433 -8.14 15.46 -19.35
C ALA A 433 -7.54 16.20 -20.56
N ASP A 434 -7.28 17.50 -20.43
CA ASP A 434 -6.64 18.31 -21.48
C ASP A 434 -5.19 17.85 -21.73
N THR A 435 -4.42 17.55 -20.68
CA THR A 435 -3.05 17.06 -20.84
C THR A 435 -2.97 15.68 -21.50
N VAL A 436 -3.92 14.79 -21.20
CA VAL A 436 -4.04 13.47 -21.83
C VAL A 436 -4.39 13.62 -23.32
N SER A 437 -5.35 14.50 -23.65
CA SER A 437 -5.77 14.76 -25.02
C SER A 437 -4.62 15.32 -25.87
N LEU A 438 -3.82 16.24 -25.31
CA LEU A 438 -2.64 16.77 -25.98
C LEU A 438 -1.56 15.70 -26.21
N ALA A 439 -1.32 14.83 -25.23
CA ALA A 439 -0.37 13.72 -25.37
C ALA A 439 -0.78 12.74 -26.48
N HIS A 440 -2.07 12.44 -26.60
CA HIS A 440 -2.60 11.60 -27.68
C HIS A 440 -2.50 12.25 -29.07
N SER A 441 -2.56 13.58 -29.15
CA SER A 441 -2.41 14.30 -30.43
C SER A 441 -0.96 14.38 -30.92
N SER A 442 0.02 14.21 -30.02
CA SER A 442 1.45 14.23 -30.36
C SER A 442 2.03 12.86 -30.78
N ASP A 443 1.34 11.77 -30.43
CA ASP A 443 1.66 10.42 -30.92
C ASP A 443 1.00 10.19 -32.29
N GLY A 444 1.57 10.81 -33.33
CA GLY A 444 1.13 10.63 -34.72
C GLY A 444 1.45 9.23 -35.30
N ASP A 445 0.46 8.67 -36.00
CA ASP A 445 0.51 7.61 -37.02
C ASP A 445 1.28 6.32 -36.72
N PHE A 446 0.60 5.38 -36.06
CA PHE A 446 0.72 3.96 -36.42
C PHE A 446 -0.69 3.43 -36.76
N GLU A 447 -1.06 3.51 -38.03
CA GLU A 447 -2.15 2.70 -38.58
C GLU A 447 -1.77 1.21 -38.46
N SER A 448 -2.38 0.53 -37.48
CA SER A 448 -2.48 -0.92 -37.47
C SER A 448 -3.96 -1.26 -37.33
N GLY A 449 -4.56 -1.63 -38.46
CA GLY A 449 -5.94 -2.07 -38.54
C GLY A 449 -6.21 -3.28 -37.66
N ALA A 450 -6.96 -3.05 -36.58
CA ALA A 450 -7.88 -4.01 -35.99
C ALA A 450 -8.95 -3.19 -35.27
N SER A 451 -10.06 -2.95 -35.96
CA SER A 451 -11.28 -2.41 -35.38
C SER A 451 -11.87 -3.45 -34.42
N HIS A 452 -11.36 -3.49 -33.19
CA HIS A 452 -12.13 -3.89 -32.04
C HIS A 452 -12.42 -2.61 -31.26
N HIS A 453 -13.60 -2.05 -31.49
CA HIS A 453 -14.25 -1.20 -30.49
C HIS A 453 -14.52 -2.08 -29.27
N GLY A 454 -13.50 -2.25 -28.43
CA GLY A 454 -13.72 -2.49 -27.01
C GLY A 454 -14.05 -1.12 -26.44
N GLU A 455 -15.34 -0.87 -26.25
CA GLU A 455 -15.76 0.14 -25.28
C GLU A 455 -14.94 -0.13 -24.02
N LEU A 456 -14.10 0.84 -23.64
CA LEU A 456 -13.58 0.92 -22.29
C LEU A 456 -14.81 1.17 -21.43
N GLU A 457 -15.55 0.11 -21.12
CA GLU A 457 -16.40 0.09 -19.95
C GLU A 457 -15.44 0.45 -18.81
N GLU A 458 -15.51 1.70 -18.39
CA GLU A 458 -15.19 2.10 -17.04
C GLU A 458 -15.98 1.14 -16.16
N SER A 459 -15.32 0.03 -15.82
CA SER A 459 -15.62 -0.74 -14.64
C SER A 459 -15.55 0.28 -13.51
N THR A 460 -16.68 0.93 -13.23
CA THR A 460 -17.09 1.29 -11.88
C THR A 460 -17.15 -0.03 -11.12
N GLY A 461 -15.94 -0.57 -10.88
CA GLY A 461 -15.71 -1.70 -10.02
C GLY A 461 -16.35 -1.30 -8.72
N LEU A 462 -17.17 -2.21 -8.20
CA LEU A 462 -17.76 -2.13 -6.88
C LEU A 462 -16.68 -1.60 -5.94
N ASP A 463 -16.69 -0.28 -5.69
CA ASP A 463 -16.13 0.27 -4.48
C ASP A 463 -16.74 -0.68 -3.44
N LEU A 464 -15.90 -1.41 -2.73
CA LEU A 464 -16.34 -1.89 -1.44
C LEU A 464 -16.63 -0.60 -0.70
N ASP A 465 -17.87 -0.12 -0.87
CA ASP A 465 -18.57 0.81 -0.03
C ASP A 465 -18.46 0.14 1.34
N LEU A 466 -17.32 0.35 2.00
CA LEU A 466 -17.29 0.66 3.41
C LEU A 466 -18.14 1.92 3.48
N ASP A 467 -19.45 1.68 3.43
CA ASP A 467 -20.48 2.69 3.32
C ASP A 467 -20.14 3.72 4.39
N TRP A 468 -20.25 4.99 4.04
CA TRP A 468 -20.18 6.04 5.05
C TRP A 468 -21.12 5.72 6.23
N ASP A 469 -22.23 5.01 5.97
CA ASP A 469 -23.16 4.49 6.97
C ASP A 469 -22.58 3.39 7.87
N PHE A 470 -21.60 2.61 7.42
CA PHE A 470 -20.92 1.59 8.24
C PHE A 470 -19.90 2.20 9.21
N LEU A 471 -19.26 3.31 8.84
CA LEU A 471 -18.26 4.00 9.68
C LEU A 471 -18.79 5.25 10.40
N LEU A 472 -19.93 5.79 9.96
CA LEU A 472 -20.58 6.99 10.48
C LEU A 472 -22.13 6.84 10.54
N PRO A 473 -22.68 5.82 11.21
CA PRO A 473 -24.14 5.64 11.26
C PRO A 473 -24.90 6.84 11.85
N ASP A 474 -24.22 7.70 12.62
CA ASP A 474 -24.79 8.86 13.33
C ASP A 474 -24.25 10.24 12.86
N ALA A 475 -23.53 10.35 11.74
CA ALA A 475 -22.98 11.65 11.31
C ALA A 475 -24.03 12.63 10.73
N GLY A 476 -25.30 12.24 10.66
CA GLY A 476 -26.41 13.16 10.36
C GLY A 476 -26.36 13.77 8.95
N PHE A 477 -25.76 13.08 7.98
CA PHE A 477 -25.75 13.48 6.57
C PHE A 477 -26.90 12.82 5.77
N ALA A 478 -28.08 12.71 6.39
CA ALA A 478 -29.32 12.26 5.74
C ALA A 478 -30.22 13.44 5.39
#